data_AF-A0AAV0XFP5-F1
#
_entry.id   AF-A0AAV0XFP5-F1
#
_cell.length_a   1.000
_cell.length_b   1.000
_cell.length_c   1.000
_cell.angle_alpha   90.00
_cell.angle_beta   90.00
_cell.angle_gamma   90.00
#
_symmetry.space_group_name_H-M   'P 1'
#
loop_
_entity.id
_entity.type
_entity.pdbx_description
1 polymer ?
#
loop_
_entity_poly.entity_id
_entity_poly.type
_entity_poly.pdbx_seq_one_letter_code
_entity_poly.pdbx_strand_id
1 'polypeptide(L)'
;MIKLFYQNQSSITQTLRSSRPFYGRPSGPSKSTLQRLVAKFETTGSVNDQITPVRQRTSRSADNIAAVRESVQENPGQSIPRHAQELGLSKSSTWQILGRDLGLHP
;
A
#
# COMPACT_ATOMS: atom_id res chain seq x y z
N MET A 1 16.76 16.47 -8.91
CA MET A 1 16.31 16.51 -10.33
C MET A 1 15.32 17.63 -10.62
N ILE A 2 14.19 17.76 -9.91
CA ILE A 2 13.17 18.80 -10.18
C ILE A 2 13.76 20.22 -10.18
N LYS A 3 14.62 20.55 -9.22
CA LYS A 3 15.33 21.83 -9.19
C LYS A 3 16.13 22.09 -10.50
N LEU A 4 16.85 21.08 -10.99
CA LEU A 4 17.59 21.16 -12.25
C LEU A 4 16.63 21.34 -13.44
N PHE A 5 15.44 20.74 -13.41
CA PHE A 5 14.45 20.89 -14.48
C PHE A 5 14.02 22.34 -14.68
N TYR A 6 13.63 23.02 -13.59
CA TYR A 6 13.24 24.42 -13.67
C TYR A 6 14.43 25.36 -13.94
N GLN A 7 15.63 25.04 -13.46
CA GLN A 7 16.84 25.79 -13.81
C GLN A 7 17.23 25.68 -15.30
N ASN A 8 16.92 24.54 -15.94
CA ASN A 8 17.17 24.32 -17.37
C ASN A 8 15.96 24.69 -18.25
N GLN A 9 15.14 25.66 -17.84
CA GLN A 9 13.99 26.15 -18.62
C GLN A 9 13.02 25.03 -19.06
N SER A 10 12.80 24.05 -18.19
CA SER A 10 11.93 22.90 -18.47
C SER A 10 12.42 21.98 -19.61
N SER A 11 13.72 22.04 -19.95
CA SER A 11 14.34 21.15 -20.94
C SER A 11 14.71 19.80 -20.33
N ILE A 12 14.02 18.74 -20.76
CA ILE A 12 14.23 17.35 -20.28
C ILE A 12 15.65 16.88 -20.59
N THR A 13 16.13 17.10 -21.82
CA THR A 13 17.44 16.62 -22.28
C THR A 13 18.59 17.29 -21.54
N GLN A 14 18.49 18.61 -21.34
CA GLN A 14 19.48 19.38 -20.61
C GLN A 14 19.52 19.01 -19.14
N THR A 15 18.35 18.78 -18.54
CA THR A 15 18.23 18.29 -17.17
C THR A 15 18.89 16.93 -16.97
N LEU A 16 18.65 15.97 -17.87
CA LEU A 16 19.30 14.67 -17.82
C LEU A 16 20.81 14.77 -17.98
N ARG A 17 21.29 15.66 -18.87
CA ARG A 17 22.73 15.89 -19.08
C ARG A 17 23.38 16.48 -17.83
N SER A 18 22.77 17.52 -17.25
CA SER A 18 23.23 18.17 -16.02
C SER A 18 23.07 17.28 -14.79
N SER A 19 22.18 16.28 -14.83
CA SER A 19 22.03 15.34 -13.72
C SER A 19 23.06 14.23 -13.71
N ARG A 20 23.71 13.93 -14.86
CA ARG A 20 24.69 12.83 -14.99
C ARG A 20 25.79 12.81 -13.93
N PRO A 21 26.41 13.94 -13.52
CA PRO A 21 27.46 13.92 -12.51
C PRO A 21 27.00 13.41 -11.14
N PHE A 22 25.70 13.53 -10.84
CA PHE A 22 25.12 13.04 -9.57
C PHE A 22 24.81 11.54 -9.59
N TYR A 23 24.87 10.89 -10.76
CA TYR A 23 24.60 9.46 -10.92
C TYR A 23 25.87 8.72 -11.32
N GLY A 24 26.15 7.59 -10.67
CA GLY A 24 27.28 6.72 -11.05
C GLY A 24 27.13 6.14 -12.47
N ARG A 25 28.25 5.82 -13.13
CA ARG A 25 28.26 5.12 -14.43
C ARG A 25 27.71 3.67 -14.31
N PRO A 26 26.93 3.16 -15.28
CA PRO A 26 25.99 3.83 -16.18
C PRO A 26 24.55 3.60 -15.67
N SER A 27 24.14 4.32 -14.63
CA SER A 27 22.78 4.20 -14.05
C SER A 27 22.16 5.58 -13.87
N GLY A 28 21.96 6.27 -14.99
CA GLY A 28 21.23 7.53 -15.02
C GLY A 28 19.72 7.30 -15.14
N PRO A 29 18.89 8.22 -14.62
CA PRO A 29 17.45 8.17 -14.82
C PRO A 29 17.11 8.25 -16.31
N SER A 30 16.08 7.52 -16.73
CA SER A 30 15.59 7.58 -18.10
C SER A 30 14.79 8.87 -18.34
N LYS A 31 14.53 9.17 -19.62
CA LYS A 31 13.62 10.27 -20.01
C LYS A 31 12.23 10.10 -19.40
N SER A 32 11.69 8.88 -19.39
CA SER A 32 10.37 8.59 -18.82
C SER A 32 10.35 8.75 -17.31
N THR A 33 11.45 8.42 -16.61
CA THR A 33 11.58 8.65 -15.17
C THR A 33 11.48 10.14 -14.86
N LEU A 34 12.22 11.00 -15.58
CA LEU A 34 12.15 12.44 -15.36
C LEU A 34 10.76 13.01 -15.67
N GLN A 35 10.12 12.59 -16.76
CA GLN A 35 8.76 13.02 -17.11
C GLN A 35 7.74 12.65 -16.03
N ARG A 36 7.77 11.40 -15.55
CA ARG A 36 6.88 10.95 -14.45
C ARG A 36 7.12 11.73 -13.17
N LEU A 37 8.38 12.03 -12.86
CA LEU A 37 8.76 12.74 -11.65
C LEU A 37 8.32 14.21 -11.71
N VAL A 38 8.43 14.87 -12.87
CA VAL A 38 7.89 16.22 -13.10
C VAL A 38 6.37 16.22 -13.01
N ALA A 39 5.67 15.33 -13.72
CA ALA A 39 4.22 15.26 -13.68
C ALA A 39 3.70 15.01 -12.25
N LYS A 40 4.33 14.08 -11.52
CA LYS A 40 4.03 13.82 -10.11
C LYS A 40 4.23 15.07 -9.25
N PHE A 41 5.32 15.79 -9.45
CA PHE A 41 5.61 17.02 -8.71
C PHE A 41 4.60 18.13 -9.03
N GLU A 42 4.26 18.34 -10.30
CA GLU A 42 3.26 19.33 -10.72
C GLU A 42 1.85 19.00 -10.20
N THR A 43 1.54 17.72 -10.05
CA THR A 43 0.23 17.26 -9.57
C THR A 43 0.11 17.30 -8.04
N THR A 44 1.16 16.91 -7.32
CA THR A 44 1.09 16.70 -5.85
C THR A 44 1.95 17.67 -5.04
N GLY A 45 2.78 18.48 -5.69
CA GLY A 45 3.79 19.33 -5.04
C GLY A 45 4.92 18.53 -4.37
N SER A 46 4.95 17.21 -4.52
CA SER A 46 5.86 16.33 -3.79
C SER A 46 6.56 15.33 -4.71
N VAL A 47 7.81 15.00 -4.35
CA VAL A 47 8.60 13.95 -5.01
C VAL A 47 8.53 12.64 -4.20
N ASN A 48 8.07 12.68 -2.95
CA ASN A 48 8.01 11.52 -2.04
C ASN A 48 7.22 10.36 -2.63
N ASP A 49 7.66 9.14 -2.37
CA ASP A 49 6.97 7.94 -2.83
C ASP A 49 5.50 7.94 -2.39
N GLN A 50 4.62 7.66 -3.33
CA GLN A 50 3.21 7.50 -3.01
C GLN A 50 3.04 6.17 -2.29
N ILE A 51 2.20 6.16 -1.27
CA ILE A 51 1.79 4.93 -0.61
C ILE A 51 1.10 4.08 -1.67
N THR A 52 1.78 3.03 -2.14
CA THR A 52 1.17 2.06 -3.03
C THR A 52 -0.02 1.45 -2.30
N PRO A 53 -1.25 1.53 -2.85
CA PRO A 53 -2.40 0.91 -2.20
C PRO A 53 -2.11 -0.59 -2.07
N VAL A 54 -1.91 -1.04 -0.84
CA VAL A 54 -1.75 -2.45 -0.54
C VAL A 54 -3.09 -3.11 -0.82
N ARG A 55 -3.07 -4.27 -1.49
CA ARG A 55 -4.26 -5.07 -1.75
C ARG A 55 -5.04 -5.27 -0.44
N GLN A 56 -6.23 -4.66 -0.37
CA GLN A 56 -7.15 -4.84 0.76
C GLN A 56 -7.55 -6.31 0.82
N ARG A 57 -7.31 -6.96 1.97
CA ARG A 57 -7.71 -8.36 2.18
C ARG A 57 -9.20 -8.37 2.52
N THR A 58 -10.03 -8.79 1.57
CA THR A 58 -11.51 -8.81 1.70
C THR A 58 -12.00 -9.58 2.92
N SER A 59 -11.25 -10.58 3.39
CA SER A 59 -11.67 -11.40 4.53
C SER A 59 -11.66 -10.68 5.88
N ARG A 60 -10.89 -9.59 6.03
CA ARG A 60 -10.83 -8.77 7.27
C ARG A 60 -11.48 -7.40 7.07
N SER A 61 -12.58 -7.35 6.32
CA SER A 61 -13.42 -6.15 6.26
C SER A 61 -14.03 -5.85 7.63
N ALA A 62 -14.44 -4.59 7.84
CA ALA A 62 -15.14 -4.19 9.07
C ALA A 62 -16.38 -5.05 9.32
N ASP A 63 -17.13 -5.39 8.28
CA ASP A 63 -18.32 -6.23 8.35
C ASP A 63 -17.99 -7.65 8.85
N ASN A 64 -16.94 -8.27 8.32
CA ASN A 64 -16.51 -9.61 8.75
C ASN A 64 -15.98 -9.59 10.20
N ILE A 65 -15.31 -8.51 10.60
CA ILE A 65 -14.85 -8.35 11.99
C ILE A 65 -16.04 -8.22 12.95
N ALA A 66 -17.07 -7.46 12.57
CA ALA A 66 -18.29 -7.33 13.35
C ALA A 66 -19.04 -8.67 13.45
N ALA A 67 -19.23 -9.37 12.33
CA ALA A 67 -19.91 -10.66 12.30
C ALA A 67 -19.19 -11.73 13.14
N VAL A 68 -17.86 -11.79 13.09
CA VAL A 68 -17.07 -12.70 13.95
C VAL A 68 -17.20 -12.31 15.42
N ARG A 69 -17.19 -11.01 15.75
CA ARG A 69 -17.36 -10.54 17.13
C ARG A 69 -18.71 -10.96 17.69
N GLU A 70 -19.80 -10.74 16.94
CA GLU A 70 -21.15 -11.12 17.35
C GLU A 70 -21.27 -12.63 17.53
N SER A 71 -20.81 -13.41 16.55
CA SER A 71 -20.86 -14.88 16.61
C SER A 71 -20.13 -15.46 17.84
N VAL A 72 -19.00 -14.88 18.23
CA VAL A 72 -18.23 -15.30 19.42
C VAL A 72 -18.91 -14.84 20.72
N GLN A 73 -19.56 -13.67 20.72
CA GLN A 73 -20.32 -13.21 21.88
C GLN A 73 -21.54 -14.09 22.14
N GLU A 74 -22.22 -14.54 21.08
CA GLU A 74 -23.36 -15.45 21.19
C GLU A 74 -22.93 -16.85 21.67
N ASN A 75 -21.85 -17.40 21.11
CA ASN A 75 -21.42 -18.77 21.37
C ASN A 75 -19.91 -18.86 21.64
N PRO A 76 -19.42 -18.43 22.82
CA PRO A 76 -17.98 -18.34 23.10
C PRO A 76 -17.27 -19.70 23.16
N GLY A 77 -18.00 -20.78 23.43
CA GLY A 77 -17.46 -22.15 23.48
C GLY A 77 -17.37 -22.85 22.12
N GLN A 78 -17.86 -22.21 21.05
CA GLN A 78 -17.91 -22.81 19.74
C GLN A 78 -16.52 -22.79 19.07
N SER A 79 -16.22 -23.89 18.36
CA SER A 79 -14.91 -24.04 17.72
C SER A 79 -14.75 -23.09 16.53
N ILE A 80 -13.53 -22.60 16.32
CA ILE A 80 -13.20 -21.70 15.19
C ILE A 80 -13.65 -22.24 13.83
N PRO A 81 -13.49 -23.54 13.49
CA PRO A 81 -13.99 -24.06 12.22
C PRO A 81 -15.50 -23.92 12.04
N ARG A 82 -16.28 -23.99 13.13
CA ARG A 82 -17.74 -23.85 13.09
C ARG A 82 -18.15 -22.40 12.86
N HIS A 83 -17.56 -21.44 13.59
CA HIS A 83 -17.75 -20.02 13.31
C HIS A 83 -17.38 -19.65 11.87
N ALA A 84 -16.25 -20.19 11.37
CA ALA A 84 -15.82 -19.95 10.00
C ALA A 84 -16.84 -20.47 8.98
N GLN A 85 -17.39 -21.67 9.19
CA GLN A 85 -18.39 -22.27 8.31
C GLN A 85 -19.71 -21.48 8.30
N GLU A 86 -20.20 -21.04 9.46
CA GLU A 86 -21.43 -20.25 9.58
C GLU A 86 -21.31 -18.88 8.92
N LEU A 87 -20.15 -18.24 9.03
CA LEU A 87 -19.89 -16.91 8.48
C LEU A 87 -19.39 -16.94 7.03
N GLY A 88 -19.23 -18.13 6.42
CA GLY A 88 -18.69 -18.28 5.07
C GLY A 88 -17.23 -17.83 4.94
N LEU A 89 -16.48 -17.83 6.03
CA LEU A 89 -15.08 -17.43 6.09
C LEU A 89 -14.15 -18.65 6.09
N SER A 90 -12.89 -18.43 5.73
CA SER A 90 -11.86 -19.45 5.95
C SER A 90 -11.46 -19.49 7.42
N LYS A 91 -11.17 -20.69 7.95
CA LYS A 91 -10.67 -20.88 9.32
C LYS A 91 -9.49 -19.96 9.65
N SER A 92 -8.56 -19.79 8.71
CA SER A 92 -7.39 -18.91 8.87
C SER A 92 -7.76 -17.44 8.99
N SER A 93 -8.76 -16.97 8.25
CA SER A 93 -9.26 -15.60 8.36
C SER A 93 -9.96 -15.36 9.69
N THR A 94 -10.83 -16.28 10.11
CA THR A 94 -11.49 -16.22 11.42
C THR A 94 -10.46 -16.21 12.56
N TRP A 95 -9.45 -17.10 12.52
CA TRP A 95 -8.36 -17.11 13.51
C TRP A 95 -7.57 -15.80 13.54
N GLN A 96 -7.27 -15.22 12.37
CA GLN A 96 -6.61 -13.91 12.30
C GLN A 96 -7.47 -12.78 12.87
N ILE A 97 -8.79 -12.79 12.62
CA ILE A 97 -9.71 -11.79 13.17
C ILE A 97 -9.75 -11.88 14.69
N LEU A 98 -9.92 -13.09 15.22
CA LEU A 98 -9.93 -13.35 16.65
C LEU A 98 -8.65 -12.83 17.32
N GLY A 99 -7.47 -13.17 16.78
CA GLY A 99 -6.19 -12.79 17.38
C GLY A 99 -5.76 -11.34 17.12
N ARG A 100 -5.88 -10.84 15.88
CA ARG A 100 -5.30 -9.55 15.47
C ARG A 100 -6.27 -8.38 15.57
N ASP A 101 -7.56 -8.60 15.38
CA ASP A 101 -8.57 -7.53 15.39
C ASP A 101 -9.37 -7.49 16.70
N LEU A 102 -9.62 -8.66 17.31
CA LEU A 102 -10.38 -8.77 18.56
C LEU A 102 -9.50 -8.97 19.80
N GLY A 103 -8.20 -9.23 19.63
CA GLY A 103 -7.24 -9.39 20.75
C GLY A 103 -7.49 -10.62 21.62
N LEU A 104 -8.19 -11.62 21.10
CA LEU A 104 -8.46 -12.87 21.80
C LEU A 104 -7.26 -13.82 21.65
N HIS A 105 -7.18 -14.85 22.50
CA HIS A 105 -6.22 -15.95 22.39
C HIS A 105 -6.93 -17.24 21.92
N PRO A 106 -7.21 -17.36 20.61
CA PRO A 106 -7.99 -18.45 20.01
C PRO A 106 -7.18 -19.71 19.69
#